data_AF-A0A951XED5-F1
#
_entry.id   AF-A0A951XED5-F1
#
_cell.length_a   1.000
_cell.length_b   1.000
_cell.length_c   1.000
_cell.angle_alpha   90.00
_cell.angle_beta   90.00
_cell.angle_gamma   90.00
#
_symmetry.space_group_name_H-M   'P 1'
#
loop_
_entity.id
_entity.type
_entity.pdbx_description
1 polymer ?
#
loop_
_entity_poly.entity_id
_entity_poly.type
_entity_poly.pdbx_seq_one_letter_code
_entity_poly.pdbx_strand_id
1 'polypeptide(L)' 'MVINAQTKIAALLKHHPDALETIISIAPDFKKLRNPILRKLMAGRTSIAMASKIGG' A
#
# COMPACT_ATOMS: atom_id res chain seq x y z
N MET A 1 13.48 6.99 5.20
CA MET A 1 13.10 6.90 3.77
C MET A 1 12.26 8.11 3.44
N VAL A 2 12.54 8.83 2.35
CA VAL A 2 11.65 9.91 1.89
C VAL A 2 10.45 9.26 1.20
N ILE A 3 9.25 9.44 1.75
CA ILE A 3 8.01 8.92 1.18
C ILE A 3 7.47 9.96 0.20
N ASN A 4 7.20 9.54 -1.03
CA ASN A 4 6.62 10.38 -2.08
C ASN A 4 5.56 9.61 -2.88
N ALA A 5 4.86 10.28 -3.78
CA ALA A 5 3.77 9.69 -4.58
C ALA A 5 4.23 8.50 -5.46
N GLN A 6 5.49 8.49 -5.90
CA GLN A 6 6.08 7.39 -6.68
C GLN A 6 6.50 6.19 -5.83
N THR A 7 6.54 6.33 -4.50
CA THR A 7 6.95 5.27 -3.59
C THR A 7 6.04 4.06 -3.74
N LYS A 8 6.64 2.87 -3.88
CA LYS A 8 5.90 1.61 -3.96
C LYS A 8 5.34 1.24 -2.59
N ILE A 9 4.10 0.75 -2.56
CA ILE A 9 3.46 0.31 -1.32
C ILE A 9 4.25 -0.86 -0.72
N ALA A 10 4.81 -1.76 -1.53
CA ALA A 10 5.65 -2.85 -1.02
C ALA A 10 6.90 -2.34 -0.28
N ALA A 11 7.53 -1.26 -0.76
CA ALA A 11 8.68 -0.66 -0.10
C ALA A 11 8.27 0.02 1.21
N LEU A 12 7.15 0.75 1.18
CA LEU A 12 6.60 1.41 2.35
C LEU A 12 6.21 0.39 3.44
N LEU A 13 5.51 -0.69 3.09
CA LEU A 13 5.13 -1.75 4.01
C LEU A 13 6.31 -2.59 4.53
N LYS A 14 7.45 -2.57 3.83
CA LYS A 14 8.68 -3.25 4.29
C LYS A 14 9.37 -2.45 5.40
N HIS A 15 9.30 -1.11 5.33
CA HIS A 15 9.87 -0.22 6.35
C HIS A 15 8.89 0.13 7.47
N HIS A 16 7.59 0.20 7.15
CA HIS A 16 6.50 0.60 8.05
C HIS A 16 5.32 -0.37 7.89
N PRO A 17 5.34 -1.54 8.57
CA PRO A 17 4.26 -2.52 8.48
C PRO A 17 2.93 -2.01 9.05
N ASP A 18 3.00 -1.09 10.01
CA ASP A 18 1.91 -0.35 10.65
C ASP A 18 1.10 0.51 9.67
N ALA A 19 1.74 0.99 8.60
CA ALA A 19 1.06 1.80 7.59
C ALA A 19 -0.04 1.05 6.83
N LEU A 20 -0.02 -0.29 6.83
CA LEU A 20 -1.08 -1.09 6.21
C LEU A 20 -2.44 -0.80 6.85
N GLU A 21 -2.50 -0.75 8.17
CA GLU A 21 -3.75 -0.53 8.91
C GLU A 21 -4.27 0.89 8.67
N THR A 22 -3.38 1.89 8.62
CA THR A 22 -3.76 3.27 8.24
C THR A 22 -4.33 3.34 6.83
N ILE A 23 -3.70 2.67 5.85
CA ILE A 23 -4.20 2.62 4.47
C ILE A 23 -5.58 1.94 4.41
N ILE A 24 -5.77 0.84 5.15
CA ILE A 24 -7.06 0.14 5.21
C ILE A 24 -8.12 1.00 5.89
N SER A 25 -7.75 1.78 6.91
CA SER A 25 -8.66 2.71 7.58
C SER A 25 -9.13 3.84 6.67
N ILE A 26 -8.29 4.28 5.73
CA ILE A 26 -8.64 5.31 4.75
C ILE A 26 -9.44 4.70 3.58
N ALA A 27 -8.98 3.56 3.07
CA ALA A 27 -9.54 2.90 1.89
C ALA A 27 -9.70 1.39 2.19
N PRO A 28 -10.92 0.94 2.59
CA PRO A 28 -11.16 -0.43 3.04
C PRO A 28 -10.99 -1.48 1.93
N ASP A 29 -11.02 -1.08 0.66
CA ASP A 29 -10.76 -1.97 -0.49
C ASP A 29 -9.36 -2.61 -0.45
N PHE A 30 -8.40 -1.93 0.21
CA PHE A 30 -7.05 -2.44 0.40
C PHE A 30 -6.93 -3.51 1.50
N LYS A 31 -8.02 -3.88 2.19
CA LYS A 31 -8.02 -4.98 3.19
C LYS A 31 -7.47 -6.30 2.62
N LYS A 32 -7.60 -6.51 1.31
CA LYS A 32 -7.04 -7.66 0.57
C LYS A 32 -5.51 -7.72 0.62
N LEU A 33 -4.82 -6.59 0.85
CA LEU A 33 -3.37 -6.52 1.04
C LEU A 33 -2.89 -7.12 2.37
N ARG A 34 -3.79 -7.49 3.30
CA ARG A 34 -3.41 -8.30 4.47
C ARG A 34 -2.92 -9.68 4.06
N ASN A 35 -3.42 -10.23 2.94
CA ASN A 35 -2.93 -11.50 2.44
C ASN A 35 -1.50 -11.32 1.87
N PRO A 36 -0.48 -12.03 2.39
CA PRO A 36 0.92 -11.87 1.98
C PRO A 36 1.16 -12.11 0.49
N ILE A 37 0.38 -12.98 -0.15
CA ILE A 37 0.51 -13.28 -1.59
C ILE A 37 0.01 -12.11 -2.42
N LEU A 38 -1.21 -11.64 -2.15
CA LEU A 38 -1.80 -10.47 -2.82
C LEU A 38 -1.00 -9.21 -2.57
N ARG A 39 -0.47 -9.03 -1.35
CA ARG A 39 0.45 -7.95 -0.99
C ARG A 39 1.69 -7.94 -1.88
N LYS A 40 2.35 -9.08 -2.05
CA LYS A 40 3.57 -9.15 -2.87
C LYS A 40 3.29 -8.85 -4.34
N LEU A 41 2.13 -9.31 -4.85
CA LEU A 41 1.75 -9.13 -6.25
C LEU A 41 1.29 -7.70 -6.56
N MET A 42 0.37 -7.17 -5.75
CA MET A 42 -0.25 -5.86 -5.95
C MET A 42 0.63 -4.74 -5.43
N ALA A 43 1.09 -4.79 -4.17
CA ALA A 43 1.89 -3.71 -3.58
C ALA A 43 3.28 -3.56 -4.23
N GLY A 44 3.79 -4.62 -4.89
CA GLY A 44 5.03 -4.56 -5.67
C GLY A 44 4.91 -3.70 -6.93
N ARG A 45 3.71 -3.65 -7.53
CA ARG A 45 3.44 -2.89 -8.76
C ARG A 45 2.79 -1.53 -8.48
N THR A 46 2.01 -1.42 -7.42
CA THR A 46 1.26 -0.20 -7.06
C THR A 46 2.13 0.81 -6.28
N SER A 47 2.10 2.07 -6.70
CA SER A 47 2.66 3.21 -5.97
C SER A 47 1.57 3.91 -5.15
N ILE A 48 1.96 4.75 -4.19
CA ILE A 48 1.03 5.53 -3.38
C ILE A 48 0.09 6.37 -4.28
N ALA A 49 0.62 7.01 -5.33
CA ALA A 49 -0.20 7.76 -6.29
C ALA A 49 -1.27 6.91 -6.98
N MET A 50 -0.90 5.69 -7.40
CA MET A 50 -1.85 4.77 -8.04
C MET A 50 -2.88 4.24 -7.05
N ALA A 51 -2.47 3.97 -5.81
CA ALA A 51 -3.39 3.53 -4.78
C ALA A 51 -4.37 4.62 -4.37
N SER A 52 -3.94 5.87 -4.25
CA SER A 52 -4.85 7.00 -4.03
C SER A 52 -5.87 7.09 -5.16
N LYS A 53 -5.46 7.07 -6.43
CA LYS A 53 -6.41 7.07 -7.56
C LYS A 53 -7.45 5.95 -7.53
N ILE A 54 -7.14 4.80 -6.94
CA ILE A 54 -8.03 3.65 -6.85
C ILE A 54 -8.92 3.72 -5.60
N GLY A 55 -8.41 4.25 -4.49
CA GLY A 55 -9.12 4.34 -3.21
C GLY A 55 -9.84 5.67 -2.95
N GLY A 56 -9.60 6.71 -3.75
CA GLY A 56 -10.04 8.10 -3.54
C GLY A 56 -8.96 9.11 -3.92
#